data_AF-A0A5S3YG26-F1
#
_entry.id   AF-A0A5S3YG26-F1
#
_cell.length_a   1.000
_cell.length_b   1.000
_cell.length_c   1.000
_cell.angle_alpha   90.00
_cell.angle_beta   90.00
_cell.angle_gamma   90.00
#
_symmetry.space_group_name_H-M   'P 1'
#
loop_
_entity.id
_entity.type
_entity.pdbx_description
1 polymer ?
#
loop_
_entity_poly.entity_id
_entity_poly.type
_entity_poly.pdbx_seq_one_letter_code
_entity_poly.pdbx_strand_id
1 'polypeptide(L)'
;KGFAVIAYGKAGGLELGYDSDLDLVFVHNRDGDSDTDGVKSISSRQFYLKLAQRLMHLFNTKTASGILYELDTRLRPEGNSGLLAINLESYFNYQQTQAWTWEHQALVRARMVLAEPSMQQRFDEIRKTILRQRRDKGKLQQDVSQMREKMRAHLSQDSD
;
A
#
# COMPACT_ATOMS: atom_id res chain seq x y z
N LYS A 1 -8.41 16.18 -4.42
CA LYS A 1 -7.69 16.64 -3.22
C LYS A 1 -7.89 15.61 -2.11
N GLY A 2 -6.85 15.28 -1.34
CA GLY A 2 -6.95 14.31 -0.25
C GLY A 2 -6.90 12.82 -0.59
N PHE A 3 -6.46 12.44 -1.80
CA PHE A 3 -6.16 11.06 -2.18
C PHE A 3 -4.67 10.92 -2.46
N ALA A 4 -4.08 9.80 -2.10
CA ALA A 4 -2.68 9.50 -2.34
C ALA A 4 -2.45 8.02 -2.64
N VAL A 5 -1.31 7.74 -3.27
CA VAL A 5 -0.87 6.42 -3.66
C VAL A 5 0.51 6.17 -3.06
N ILE A 6 0.65 5.09 -2.32
CA ILE A 6 1.91 4.58 -1.80
C ILE A 6 2.34 3.41 -2.69
N ALA A 7 3.49 3.54 -3.33
CA ALA A 7 4.13 2.43 -4.03
C ALA A 7 5.01 1.64 -3.07
N TYR A 8 4.92 0.32 -3.11
CA TYR A 8 5.76 -0.64 -2.40
C TYR A 8 6.67 -1.40 -3.37
N GLY A 9 7.43 -2.35 -2.86
CA GLY A 9 8.17 -3.31 -3.66
C GLY A 9 9.12 -2.64 -4.66
N LYS A 10 9.10 -3.13 -5.90
CA LYS A 10 9.96 -2.62 -7.00
C LYS A 10 9.63 -1.17 -7.35
N ALA A 11 8.35 -0.81 -7.41
CA ALA A 11 7.89 0.54 -7.74
C ALA A 11 8.32 1.57 -6.69
N GLY A 12 8.17 1.23 -5.41
CA GLY A 12 8.60 2.08 -4.29
C GLY A 12 10.13 2.20 -4.19
N GLY A 13 10.84 1.09 -4.47
CA GLY A 13 12.30 1.02 -4.44
C GLY A 13 13.03 1.48 -5.69
N LEU A 14 12.33 1.97 -6.73
CA LEU A 14 12.93 2.40 -8.01
C LEU A 14 13.66 1.27 -8.76
N GLU A 15 13.11 0.05 -8.73
CA GLU A 15 13.67 -1.17 -9.33
C GLU A 15 12.68 -1.84 -10.30
N LEU A 16 11.89 -1.06 -11.04
CA LEU A 16 10.95 -1.61 -12.02
C LEU A 16 11.69 -2.22 -13.22
N GLY A 17 11.30 -3.44 -13.59
CA GLY A 17 11.63 -4.06 -14.87
C GLY A 17 10.47 -3.95 -15.87
N TYR A 18 10.68 -4.46 -17.09
CA TYR A 18 9.70 -4.38 -18.18
C TYR A 18 8.36 -5.06 -17.87
N ASP A 19 8.40 -6.16 -17.11
CA ASP A 19 7.23 -6.98 -16.78
C ASP A 19 6.97 -6.97 -15.27
N SER A 20 7.12 -5.80 -14.64
CA SER A 20 6.92 -5.65 -13.19
C SER A 20 5.53 -5.14 -12.87
N ASP A 21 4.86 -5.84 -11.97
CA ASP A 21 3.64 -5.37 -11.32
C ASP A 21 3.90 -4.10 -10.51
N LEU A 22 2.83 -3.34 -10.28
CA LEU A 22 2.85 -2.17 -9.41
C LEU A 22 2.18 -2.51 -8.07
N ASP A 23 3.00 -2.66 -7.03
CA ASP A 23 2.54 -2.81 -5.65
C ASP A 23 2.03 -1.48 -5.10
N LEU A 24 0.71 -1.25 -5.07
CA LEU A 24 0.10 0.01 -4.70
C LEU A 24 -0.82 -0.11 -3.48
N VAL A 25 -0.76 0.89 -2.59
CA VAL A 25 -1.72 1.08 -1.49
C VAL A 25 -2.35 2.46 -1.62
N PHE A 26 -3.68 2.51 -1.63
CA PHE A 26 -4.45 3.74 -1.76
C PHE A 26 -4.81 4.29 -0.38
N VAL A 27 -4.55 5.59 -0.16
CA VAL A 27 -4.87 6.26 1.08
C VAL A 27 -5.58 7.59 0.84
N HIS A 28 -6.37 8.05 1.82
CA HIS A 28 -7.01 9.35 1.80
C HIS A 28 -6.88 10.07 3.15
N ASN A 29 -7.09 11.39 3.20
CA ASN A 29 -7.00 12.18 4.43
C ASN A 29 -8.34 12.78 4.91
N ARG A 30 -9.47 12.30 4.39
CA ARG A 30 -10.81 12.68 4.87
C ARG A 30 -11.28 11.80 6.02
N ASP A 31 -12.00 12.44 6.94
CA ASP A 31 -12.70 11.86 8.09
C ASP A 31 -13.63 10.69 7.71
N GLY A 32 -14.16 10.69 6.48
CA GLY A 32 -15.01 9.62 5.97
C GLY A 32 -16.50 9.91 6.15
N ASP A 33 -16.84 10.90 6.98
CA ASP A 33 -18.21 11.31 7.32
C ASP A 33 -18.66 12.55 6.55
N SER A 34 -17.72 13.27 5.91
CA SER A 34 -18.05 14.33 4.97
C SER A 34 -18.69 13.79 3.70
N ASP A 35 -19.73 14.46 3.22
CA ASP A 35 -20.45 14.13 2.00
C ASP A 35 -19.88 14.85 0.77
N THR A 36 -20.01 14.22 -0.40
CA THR A 36 -19.69 14.86 -1.69
C THR A 36 -20.77 15.85 -2.12
N ASP A 37 -20.38 16.90 -2.84
CA ASP A 37 -21.24 17.98 -3.35
C ASP A 37 -21.91 17.68 -4.71
N GLY A 38 -21.80 16.45 -5.21
CA GLY A 38 -22.39 16.04 -6.49
C GLY A 38 -23.91 15.78 -6.43
N VAL A 39 -24.53 15.63 -7.61
CA VAL A 39 -25.97 15.34 -7.78
C VAL A 39 -26.42 14.13 -6.94
N LYS A 40 -25.56 13.12 -6.83
CA LYS A 40 -25.74 12.00 -5.91
C LYS A 40 -24.71 12.15 -4.79
N SER A 41 -25.16 12.64 -3.63
CA SER A 41 -24.32 12.69 -2.43
C SER A 41 -23.96 11.27 -1.99
N ILE A 42 -22.67 11.05 -1.74
CA ILE A 42 -22.11 9.86 -1.13
C ILE A 42 -21.08 10.29 -0.08
N SER A 43 -20.82 9.43 0.89
CA SER A 43 -19.76 9.70 1.86
C SER A 43 -18.39 9.76 1.18
N SER A 44 -17.49 10.57 1.72
CA SER A 44 -16.12 10.70 1.24
C SER A 44 -15.38 9.36 1.26
N ARG A 45 -15.66 8.50 2.26
CA ARG A 45 -15.15 7.12 2.29
C ARG A 45 -15.59 6.33 1.06
N GLN A 46 -16.89 6.37 0.72
CA GLN A 46 -17.41 5.68 -0.45
C GLN A 46 -16.85 6.27 -1.75
N PHE A 47 -16.66 7.58 -1.81
CA PHE A 47 -16.06 8.26 -2.96
C PHE A 47 -14.64 7.75 -3.24
N TYR A 48 -13.75 7.74 -2.23
CA TYR A 48 -12.37 7.28 -2.42
C TYR A 48 -12.27 5.77 -2.69
N LEU A 49 -13.17 4.97 -2.11
CA LEU A 49 -13.26 3.55 -2.45
C LEU A 49 -13.59 3.35 -3.94
N LYS A 50 -14.59 4.07 -4.45
CA LYS A 50 -14.95 4.03 -5.88
C LYS A 50 -13.83 4.55 -6.78
N LEU A 51 -13.12 5.58 -6.34
CA LEU A 51 -11.95 6.10 -7.07
C LEU A 51 -10.86 5.03 -7.19
N ALA A 52 -10.50 4.37 -6.09
CA ALA A 52 -9.51 3.30 -6.10
C ALA A 52 -9.96 2.11 -6.98
N GLN A 53 -11.23 1.71 -6.90
CA GLN A 53 -11.80 0.68 -7.79
C GLN A 53 -11.75 1.09 -9.26
N ARG A 54 -12.02 2.36 -9.57
CA ARG A 54 -11.95 2.88 -10.94
C ARG A 54 -10.51 2.86 -11.45
N LEU A 55 -9.52 3.21 -10.63
CA LEU A 55 -8.10 3.10 -10.97
C LEU A 55 -7.73 1.64 -11.25
N MET A 56 -8.07 0.71 -10.37
CA MET A 56 -7.86 -0.74 -10.59
C MET A 56 -8.43 -1.19 -11.93
N HIS A 57 -9.66 -0.79 -12.23
CA HIS A 57 -10.29 -1.12 -13.49
C HIS A 57 -9.54 -0.52 -14.69
N LEU A 58 -9.14 0.76 -14.65
CA LEU A 58 -8.44 1.40 -15.76
C LEU A 58 -7.08 0.75 -16.07
N PHE A 59 -6.38 0.26 -15.06
CA PHE A 59 -5.08 -0.40 -15.25
C PHE A 59 -5.22 -1.84 -15.75
N ASN A 60 -6.19 -2.59 -15.22
CA ASN A 60 -6.36 -4.01 -15.51
C ASN A 60 -7.29 -4.30 -16.70
N THR A 61 -7.98 -3.29 -17.25
CA THR A 61 -8.88 -3.50 -18.40
C THR A 61 -8.08 -3.84 -19.64
N LYS A 62 -8.31 -5.03 -20.20
CA LYS A 62 -7.70 -5.46 -21.46
C LYS A 62 -8.33 -4.71 -22.63
N THR A 63 -7.51 -3.94 -23.33
CA THR A 63 -7.86 -3.25 -24.57
C THR A 63 -7.26 -4.00 -25.77
N ALA A 64 -7.46 -3.48 -26.99
CA ALA A 64 -6.82 -4.01 -28.19
C ALA A 64 -5.27 -4.00 -28.10
N SER A 65 -4.70 -3.11 -27.28
CA SER A 65 -3.26 -2.99 -27.05
C SER A 65 -2.78 -3.72 -25.79
N GLY A 66 -3.62 -4.55 -25.15
CA GLY A 66 -3.31 -5.21 -23.88
C GLY A 66 -3.78 -4.41 -22.66
N ILE A 67 -3.15 -4.67 -21.51
CA ILE A 67 -3.38 -3.95 -20.25
C ILE A 67 -2.31 -2.87 -20.05
N LEU A 68 -2.50 -1.98 -19.08
CA LEU A 68 -1.53 -0.92 -18.79
C LEU A 68 -0.40 -1.42 -17.87
N TYR A 69 -0.75 -1.88 -16.67
CA TYR A 69 0.11 -2.60 -15.73
C TYR A 69 -0.78 -3.53 -14.89
N GLU A 70 -0.23 -4.64 -14.42
CA GLU A 70 -0.84 -5.39 -13.33
C GLU A 70 -0.67 -4.61 -12.02
N LEU A 71 -1.77 -4.39 -11.31
CA LEU A 71 -1.75 -3.76 -9.99
C LEU A 71 -1.89 -4.81 -8.89
N ASP A 72 -0.90 -4.87 -8.00
CA ASP A 72 -0.97 -5.63 -6.75
C ASP A 72 -1.29 -4.69 -5.58
N THR A 73 -2.36 -5.00 -4.84
CA THR A 73 -2.79 -4.20 -3.68
C THR A 73 -2.77 -4.99 -2.38
N ARG A 74 -2.11 -6.16 -2.36
CA ARG A 74 -2.10 -7.09 -1.22
C ARG A 74 -1.31 -6.59 -0.01
N LEU A 75 -0.43 -5.60 -0.19
CA LEU A 75 0.35 -4.97 0.88
C LEU A 75 -0.42 -3.88 1.66
N ARG A 76 -1.71 -3.67 1.36
CA ARG A 76 -2.55 -2.77 2.16
C ARG A 76 -2.86 -3.39 3.53
N PRO A 77 -3.20 -2.57 4.55
CA PRO A 77 -3.64 -3.07 5.85
C PRO A 77 -4.69 -4.18 5.74
N GLU A 78 -4.52 -5.27 6.49
CA GLU A 78 -5.39 -6.47 6.46
C GLU A 78 -5.44 -7.20 5.09
N GLY A 79 -4.52 -6.86 4.18
CA GLY A 79 -4.39 -7.49 2.86
C GLY A 79 -5.71 -7.53 2.10
N ASN A 80 -6.09 -8.70 1.58
CA ASN A 80 -7.31 -8.85 0.77
C ASN A 80 -8.61 -8.56 1.53
N SER A 81 -8.61 -8.70 2.86
CA SER A 81 -9.78 -8.45 3.70
C SER A 81 -9.94 -6.96 4.04
N GLY A 82 -8.88 -6.16 3.87
CA GLY A 82 -8.90 -4.74 4.19
C GLY A 82 -9.52 -3.86 3.11
N LEU A 83 -9.90 -2.65 3.51
CA LEU A 83 -10.42 -1.62 2.61
C LEU A 83 -9.41 -1.29 1.51
N LEU A 84 -9.88 -1.24 0.26
CA LEU A 84 -9.02 -0.90 -0.89
C LEU A 84 -8.44 0.51 -0.80
N ALA A 85 -9.17 1.45 -0.20
CA ALA A 85 -8.70 2.78 0.14
C ALA A 85 -8.95 3.03 1.63
N ILE A 86 -7.90 3.42 2.37
CA ILE A 86 -7.94 3.60 3.82
C ILE A 86 -7.57 5.04 4.21
N ASN A 87 -8.12 5.53 5.32
CA ASN A 87 -7.67 6.81 5.89
C ASN A 87 -6.19 6.71 6.32
N LEU A 88 -5.39 7.76 6.06
CA LEU A 88 -3.97 7.79 6.34
C LEU A 88 -3.62 7.64 7.84
N GLU A 89 -4.47 8.15 8.73
CA GLU A 89 -4.31 7.98 10.18
C GLU A 89 -4.69 6.55 10.62
N SER A 90 -5.71 5.95 10.01
CA SER A 90 -6.02 4.53 10.22
C SER A 90 -4.88 3.63 9.74
N TYR A 91 -4.25 3.97 8.60
CA TYR A 91 -3.04 3.30 8.12
C TYR A 91 -1.89 3.43 9.13
N PHE A 92 -1.67 4.62 9.71
CA PHE A 92 -0.67 4.81 10.76
C PHE A 92 -0.96 3.94 12.00
N ASN A 93 -2.20 3.98 12.50
CA ASN A 93 -2.61 3.20 13.66
C ASN A 93 -2.41 1.70 13.43
N TYR A 94 -2.78 1.20 12.24
CA TYR A 94 -2.55 -0.19 11.86
C TYR A 94 -1.05 -0.54 11.86
N GLN A 95 -0.22 0.28 11.22
CA GLN A 95 1.24 0.07 11.18
C GLN A 95 1.87 0.07 12.58
N GLN A 96 1.31 0.84 13.51
CA GLN A 96 1.80 0.94 14.88
C GLN A 96 1.37 -0.23 15.77
N THR A 97 0.15 -0.74 15.59
CA THR A 97 -0.49 -1.63 16.57
C THR A 97 -0.68 -3.08 16.11
N GLN A 98 -0.77 -3.30 14.79
CA GLN A 98 -1.19 -4.59 14.24
C GLN A 98 -0.22 -5.16 13.20
N ALA A 99 0.54 -4.30 12.52
CA ALA A 99 1.40 -4.73 11.44
C ALA A 99 2.53 -5.67 11.90
N TRP A 100 2.76 -6.71 11.11
CA TRP A 100 3.80 -7.70 11.35
C TRP A 100 5.19 -7.17 10.97
N THR A 101 6.25 -7.80 11.48
CA THR A 101 7.64 -7.46 11.14
C THR A 101 7.88 -7.43 9.63
N TRP A 102 7.29 -8.35 8.86
CA TRP A 102 7.43 -8.39 7.40
C TRP A 102 6.73 -7.21 6.69
N GLU A 103 5.64 -6.67 7.23
CA GLU A 103 4.99 -5.47 6.71
C GLU A 103 5.86 -4.24 6.94
N HIS A 104 6.51 -4.16 8.11
CA HIS A 104 7.51 -3.13 8.37
C HIS A 104 8.72 -3.26 7.45
N GLN A 105 9.12 -4.48 7.08
CA GLN A 105 10.16 -4.68 6.05
C GLN A 105 9.70 -4.17 4.69
N ALA A 106 8.46 -4.42 4.29
CA ALA A 106 7.91 -3.90 3.04
C ALA A 106 7.87 -2.35 3.04
N LEU A 107 7.52 -1.74 4.19
CA LEU A 107 7.50 -0.29 4.41
C LEU A 107 8.88 0.37 4.19
N VAL A 108 9.99 -0.35 4.37
CA VAL A 108 11.34 0.15 4.07
C VAL A 108 11.44 0.59 2.61
N ARG A 109 10.81 -0.14 1.68
CA ARG A 109 10.81 0.17 0.25
C ARG A 109 9.62 1.01 -0.19
N ALA A 110 8.74 1.42 0.72
CA ALA A 110 7.56 2.17 0.37
C ALA A 110 7.87 3.66 0.15
N ARG A 111 7.21 4.24 -0.85
CA ARG A 111 7.29 5.67 -1.19
C ARG A 111 5.94 6.16 -1.68
N MET A 112 5.56 7.36 -1.28
CA MET A 112 4.37 8.00 -1.82
C MET A 112 4.69 8.57 -3.21
N VAL A 113 3.91 8.15 -4.22
CA VAL A 113 4.14 8.44 -5.65
C VAL A 113 3.14 9.42 -6.22
N LEU A 114 1.99 9.57 -5.57
CA LEU A 114 0.98 10.57 -5.87
C LEU A 114 0.43 11.07 -4.55
N ALA A 115 0.55 12.37 -4.27
CA ALA A 115 -0.04 13.00 -3.09
C ALA A 115 0.01 14.53 -3.17
N GLU A 116 -0.81 15.18 -2.37
CA GLU A 116 -0.61 16.58 -2.00
C GLU A 116 0.55 16.70 -0.99
N PRO A 117 1.27 17.85 -0.94
CA PRO A 117 2.45 18.01 -0.08
C PRO A 117 2.22 17.66 1.40
N SER A 118 1.05 17.98 1.94
CA SER A 118 0.71 17.67 3.34
C SER A 118 0.59 16.16 3.61
N MET A 119 0.00 15.41 2.69
CA MET A 119 -0.11 13.95 2.80
C MET A 119 1.26 13.28 2.62
N GLN A 120 2.07 13.79 1.69
CA GLN A 120 3.46 13.32 1.50
C GLN A 120 4.26 13.50 2.79
N GLN A 121 4.24 14.70 3.38
CA GLN A 121 4.93 14.98 4.63
C GLN A 121 4.43 14.07 5.77
N ARG A 122 3.10 13.91 5.89
CA ARG A 122 2.51 13.05 6.92
C ARG A 122 2.93 11.59 6.76
N PHE A 123 2.95 11.06 5.54
CA PHE A 123 3.44 9.71 5.28
C PHE A 123 4.92 9.55 5.60
N ASP A 124 5.76 10.52 5.29
CA ASP A 124 7.18 10.48 5.62
C ASP A 124 7.40 10.48 7.15
N GLU A 125 6.59 11.22 7.91
CA GLU A 125 6.58 11.18 9.38
C GLU A 125 6.14 9.80 9.91
N ILE A 126 5.07 9.23 9.36
CA ILE A 126 4.58 7.89 9.69
C ILE A 126 5.69 6.86 9.45
N ARG A 127 6.24 6.82 8.23
CA ARG A 127 7.28 5.88 7.84
C ARG A 127 8.52 6.01 8.74
N LYS A 128 8.99 7.24 9.01
CA LYS A 128 10.10 7.48 9.95
C LYS A 128 9.78 6.98 11.35
N THR A 129 8.57 7.23 11.84
CA THR A 129 8.14 6.80 13.19
C THR A 129 8.15 5.28 13.31
N ILE A 130 7.53 4.57 12.37
CA ILE A 130 7.44 3.11 12.38
C ILE A 130 8.83 2.48 12.22
N LEU A 131 9.65 2.97 11.28
CA LEU A 131 10.98 2.38 11.04
C LEU A 131 11.95 2.64 12.21
N ARG A 132 11.79 3.74 12.95
CA ARG A 132 12.64 4.08 14.11
C ARG A 132 12.18 3.49 15.45
N GLN A 133 11.10 2.69 15.46
CA GLN A 133 10.66 1.99 16.67
C GLN A 133 11.80 1.13 17.24
N ARG A 134 11.93 1.13 18.57
CA ARG A 134 12.85 0.23 19.27
C ARG A 134 12.36 -1.21 19.09
N ARG A 135 13.24 -2.08 18.59
CA ARG A 135 12.96 -3.51 18.41
C ARG A 135 13.96 -4.34 19.19
N ASP A 136 13.51 -5.49 19.67
CA ASP A 136 14.42 -6.53 20.15
C ASP A 136 15.23 -7.06 18.97
N LYS A 137 16.56 -6.99 19.04
CA LYS A 137 17.43 -7.36 17.93
C LYS A 137 17.38 -8.86 17.63
N GLY A 138 17.30 -9.71 18.66
CA GLY A 138 17.26 -11.16 18.50
C GLY A 138 15.96 -11.60 17.84
N LYS A 139 14.82 -11.11 18.35
CA LYS A 139 13.50 -11.37 17.75
C LYS A 139 13.42 -10.85 16.30
N LEU A 140 13.87 -9.63 16.05
CA LEU A 140 13.86 -9.07 14.70
C LEU A 140 14.70 -9.91 13.73
N GLN A 141 15.92 -10.30 14.12
CA GLN A 141 16.77 -11.16 13.30
C GLN A 141 16.09 -12.50 12.98
N GLN A 142 15.46 -13.11 13.99
CA GLN A 142 14.74 -14.36 13.84
C GLN A 142 13.55 -14.22 12.88
N ASP A 143 12.69 -13.22 13.08
CA ASP A 143 11.52 -12.95 12.23
C ASP A 143 11.92 -12.78 10.76
N VAL A 144 12.98 -11.99 10.52
CA VAL A 144 13.51 -11.72 9.17
C VAL A 144 14.05 -12.99 8.52
N SER A 145 14.83 -13.79 9.27
CA SER A 145 15.46 -15.01 8.74
C SER A 145 14.42 -16.08 8.42
N GLN A 146 13.48 -16.33 9.34
CA GLN A 146 12.40 -17.30 9.15
C GLN A 146 11.50 -16.93 7.97
N MET A 147 11.14 -15.65 7.83
CA MET A 147 10.34 -15.20 6.70
C MET A 147 11.11 -15.38 5.37
N ARG A 148 12.41 -15.07 5.35
CA ARG A 148 13.24 -15.25 4.16
C ARG A 148 13.35 -16.71 3.73
N GLU A 149 13.51 -17.62 4.68
CA GLU A 149 13.53 -19.07 4.44
C GLU A 149 12.19 -19.55 3.89
N LYS A 150 11.08 -19.15 4.52
CA LYS A 150 9.73 -19.49 4.05
C LYS A 150 9.50 -19.02 2.62
N MET A 151 9.86 -17.79 2.30
CA MET A 151 9.76 -17.24 0.94
C MET A 151 10.60 -18.04 -0.07
N ARG A 152 11.84 -18.41 0.31
CA ARG A 152 12.72 -19.18 -0.58
C ARG A 152 12.09 -20.53 -0.92
N ALA A 153 11.56 -21.24 0.07
CA ALA A 153 10.97 -22.57 -0.14
C ALA A 153 9.75 -22.56 -1.07
N HIS A 154 8.92 -21.51 -1.04
CA HIS A 154 7.72 -21.42 -1.87
C HIS A 154 8.05 -20.85 -3.27
N LEU A 155 8.87 -19.80 -3.36
CA LEU A 155 9.18 -19.17 -4.66
C LEU A 155 10.12 -20.03 -5.52
N SER A 156 10.93 -20.92 -4.95
CA SER A 156 11.76 -21.84 -5.73
C SER A 156 10.96 -22.96 -6.38
N GLN A 157 9.76 -23.29 -5.87
CA GLN A 157 8.91 -24.35 -6.43
C GLN A 157 8.11 -23.89 -7.66
N ASP A 158 7.89 -22.58 -7.82
CA ASP A 158 7.21 -22.01 -9.01
C ASP A 158 8.15 -21.88 -10.23
N SER A 159 9.42 -22.27 -10.10
CA SER A 159 10.47 -22.11 -11.13
C SER A 159 10.88 -23.41 -11.83
N ASP A 160 10.28 -24.55 -11.48
CA ASP A 160 10.48 -25.88 -12.09
C ASP A 160 9.20 -26.35 -12.80
#